data_AF-A0A8T4NN43-F1
#
_entry.id   AF-A0A8T4NN43-F1
#
_cell.length_a   1.000
_cell.length_b   1.000
_cell.length_c   1.000
_cell.angle_alpha   90.00
_cell.angle_beta   90.00
_cell.angle_gamma   90.00
#
_symmetry.space_group_name_H-M   'P 1'
#
loop_
_entity.id
_entity.type
_entity.pdbx_description
1 polymer ?
#
loop_
_entity_poly.entity_id
_entity_poly.type
_entity_poly.pdbx_seq_one_letter_code
_entity_poly.pdbx_strand_id
1 'polypeptide(L)'
;MNIILIAIAVIVIFLMLKFKEIRHKLGFMVILFLLLFLGLTFWNVYKTHDLDLSTFDGMTKAGKVYFSWLGSLLSNTKAVTTYAIKQDWNVNTNISATPINTANPGNATTNVSAK
;
A
#
# COMPACT_ATOMS: atom_id res chain seq x y z
N MET A 1 4.09 -5.03 26.01
CA MET A 1 3.42 -4.12 25.05
C MET A 1 3.78 -2.70 25.45
N ASN A 2 4.69 -2.08 24.70
CA ASN A 2 5.38 -0.88 25.18
C ASN A 2 4.53 0.35 24.87
N ILE A 3 3.63 0.70 25.79
CA ILE A 3 2.67 1.83 25.69
C ILE A 3 3.38 3.15 25.35
N ILE A 4 4.65 3.29 25.77
CA ILE A 4 5.53 4.44 25.45
C ILE A 4 5.77 4.60 23.93
N LEU A 5 5.91 3.52 23.17
CA LEU A 5 6.09 3.61 21.72
C LEU A 5 4.82 4.07 21.01
N ILE A 6 3.66 3.58 21.46
CA ILE A 6 2.35 4.05 20.97
C ILE A 6 2.17 5.53 21.27
N ALA A 7 2.52 5.98 22.48
CA ALA A 7 2.37 7.38 22.89
C ALA A 7 3.22 8.33 22.03
N ILE A 8 4.48 7.96 21.74
CA ILE A 8 5.37 8.74 20.88
C ILE A 8 4.83 8.81 19.44
N ALA A 9 4.34 7.69 18.89
CA ALA A 9 3.75 7.67 17.56
C ALA A 9 2.52 8.59 17.46
N VAL A 10 1.64 8.55 18.46
CA VAL A 10 0.43 9.40 18.53
C VAL A 10 0.79 10.88 18.63
N ILE A 11 1.78 11.24 19.44
CA ILE A 11 2.25 12.63 19.57
C ILE A 11 2.79 13.16 18.23
N VAL A 12 3.54 12.34 17.51
CA VAL A 12 4.10 12.74 16.21
C VAL A 12 3.01 12.87 15.15
N ILE A 13 2.05 11.94 15.10
CA ILE A 13 0.89 12.05 14.20
C ILE A 13 0.07 13.31 14.52
N PHE A 14 -0.14 13.60 15.80
CA PHE A 14 -0.84 14.81 16.23
C PHE A 14 -0.06 16.08 15.83
N LEU A 15 1.27 16.06 15.96
CA LEU A 15 2.13 17.15 15.50
C LEU A 15 2.03 17.32 13.97
N MET A 16 2.06 16.22 13.21
CA MET A 16 1.94 16.20 11.74
C MET A 16 0.63 16.84 11.27
N LEU A 17 -0.49 16.57 11.95
CA LEU A 17 -1.81 17.13 11.60
C LEU A 17 -1.91 18.65 11.87
N LYS A 18 -1.09 19.20 12.77
CA LYS A 18 -1.18 20.60 13.19
C LYS A 18 -0.53 21.60 12.21
N PHE A 19 0.23 21.15 11.20
CA PHE A 19 0.98 22.03 10.30
C PHE A 19 0.31 22.19 8.93
N LYS A 20 -0.34 23.34 8.72
CA LYS A 20 -1.22 23.72 7.60
C LYS A 20 -0.52 24.18 6.29
N GLU A 21 0.82 24.19 6.20
CA GLU A 21 1.54 24.72 5.03
C GLU A 21 2.37 23.66 4.29
N ILE A 22 2.01 23.35 3.04
CA ILE A 22 2.21 22.02 2.44
C ILE A 22 3.53 21.89 1.64
N ARG A 23 4.13 22.98 1.15
CA ARG A 23 5.17 22.90 0.08
C ARG A 23 6.60 22.64 0.55
N HIS A 24 7.08 23.31 1.59
CA HIS A 24 8.42 23.04 2.15
C HIS A 24 8.39 22.15 3.40
N LYS A 25 7.20 21.94 3.99
CA LYS A 25 7.05 21.19 5.24
C LYS A 25 6.74 19.72 5.01
N LEU A 26 6.29 19.31 3.81
CA LEU A 26 6.07 17.89 3.49
C LEU A 26 7.38 17.08 3.46
N GLY A 27 8.48 17.67 2.98
CA GLY A 27 9.80 17.03 3.03
C GLY A 27 10.25 16.77 4.46
N PHE A 28 10.10 17.77 5.35
CA PHE A 28 10.43 17.63 6.77
C PHE A 28 9.49 16.65 7.50
N MET A 29 8.22 16.64 7.13
CA MET A 29 7.20 15.72 7.61
C MET A 29 7.55 14.26 7.26
N VAL A 30 7.89 14.00 6.00
CA VAL A 30 8.31 12.67 5.52
C VAL A 30 9.62 12.25 6.18
N ILE A 31 10.61 13.15 6.28
CA ILE A 31 11.89 12.79 6.90
C ILE A 31 11.74 12.50 8.39
N LEU A 32 10.92 13.26 9.12
CA LEU A 32 10.66 13.04 10.54
C LEU A 32 9.93 11.72 10.77
N PHE A 33 8.91 11.44 9.96
CA PHE A 33 8.20 10.16 9.99
C PHE A 33 9.14 9.00 9.68
N LEU A 34 9.99 9.13 8.66
CA LEU A 34 10.95 8.11 8.27
C LEU A 34 11.98 7.88 9.39
N LEU A 35 12.47 8.93 10.04
CA LEU A 35 13.40 8.83 11.16
C LEU A 35 12.78 8.07 12.34
N LEU A 36 11.52 8.39 12.67
CA LEU A 36 10.77 7.67 13.70
C LEU A 36 10.60 6.20 13.33
N PHE A 37 10.14 5.92 12.11
CA PHE A 37 9.92 4.57 11.63
C PHE A 37 11.20 3.73 11.70
N LEU A 38 12.34 4.28 11.26
CA LEU A 38 13.64 3.62 11.35
C LEU A 38 14.05 3.37 12.82
N GLY A 39 13.86 4.34 13.71
CA GLY A 39 14.17 4.17 15.14
C GLY A 39 13.30 3.12 15.83
N LEU A 40 11.99 3.13 15.58
CA LEU A 40 11.04 2.15 16.10
C LEU A 40 11.35 0.72 15.64
N THR A 41 11.65 0.58 14.35
CA THR A 41 11.97 -0.73 13.76
C THR A 41 13.32 -1.24 14.23
N PHE A 42 14.33 -0.37 14.35
CA PHE A 42 15.61 -0.71 14.95
C PHE A 42 15.43 -1.21 16.39
N TRP A 43 14.63 -0.49 17.21
CA TRP A 43 14.33 -0.92 18.57
C TRP A 43 13.64 -2.28 18.62
N ASN A 44 12.70 -2.54 17.71
CA ASN A 44 12.02 -3.83 17.62
C ASN A 44 12.98 -4.96 17.26
N VAL A 45 13.85 -4.75 16.28
CA VAL A 45 14.88 -5.72 15.87
C VAL A 45 15.88 -5.96 17.02
N TYR A 46 16.33 -4.90 17.68
CA TYR A 46 17.21 -4.96 18.84
C TYR A 46 16.63 -5.83 19.96
N LYS A 47 15.36 -5.60 20.34
CA LYS A 47 14.68 -6.38 21.37
C LYS A 47 14.41 -7.83 20.97
N THR A 48 14.20 -8.09 19.69
CA THR A 48 13.89 -9.44 19.19
C THR A 48 15.13 -10.34 19.12
N HIS A 49 16.29 -9.76 18.83
CA HIS A 49 17.54 -10.49 18.64
C HIS A 49 18.51 -10.40 19.82
N ASP A 50 18.09 -9.80 20.95
CA ASP A 50 18.86 -9.64 22.19
C ASP A 50 20.32 -9.20 21.96
N LEU A 51 20.46 -8.19 21.10
CA LEU A 51 21.77 -7.75 20.60
C LEU A 51 22.48 -6.91 21.65
N ASP A 52 23.74 -7.23 21.96
CA ASP A 52 24.54 -6.40 22.86
C ASP A 52 25.30 -5.30 22.09
N LEU A 53 24.75 -4.09 22.07
CA LEU A 53 25.37 -2.94 21.41
C LEU A 53 26.60 -2.38 22.15
N SER A 54 26.93 -2.90 23.32
CA SER A 54 28.08 -2.45 24.12
C SER A 54 29.40 -2.98 23.57
N THR A 55 29.34 -3.99 22.69
CA THR A 55 30.51 -4.60 22.06
C THR A 55 30.59 -4.22 20.58
N PHE A 56 31.82 -4.09 20.07
CA PHE A 56 32.05 -3.84 18.64
C PHE A 56 31.44 -4.94 17.76
N ASP A 57 31.58 -6.20 18.18
CA ASP A 57 30.98 -7.35 17.49
C ASP A 57 29.44 -7.25 17.45
N GLY A 58 28.81 -6.91 18.58
CA GLY A 58 27.36 -6.74 18.64
C GLY A 58 26.84 -5.57 17.80
N MET A 59 27.59 -4.48 17.65
CA MET A 59 27.24 -3.39 16.74
C MET A 59 27.27 -3.84 15.26
N THR A 60 28.29 -4.60 14.85
CA THR A 60 28.36 -5.13 13.47
C THR A 60 27.24 -6.15 13.19
N LYS A 61 26.92 -7.02 14.16
CA LYS A 61 25.81 -7.95 14.09
C LYS A 61 24.48 -7.22 13.99
N ALA A 62 24.27 -6.19 14.81
CA ALA A 62 23.05 -5.38 14.79
C ALA A 62 22.86 -4.69 13.44
N GLY A 63 23.91 -4.10 12.88
CA GLY A 63 23.88 -3.54 11.54
C GLY A 63 23.47 -4.58 10.49
N LYS A 64 24.13 -5.75 10.49
CA LYS A 64 23.83 -6.82 9.53
C LYS A 64 22.39 -7.31 9.61
N VAL A 65 21.88 -7.53 10.84
CA VAL A 65 20.49 -7.96 11.06
C VAL A 65 19.51 -6.88 10.60
N TYR A 66 19.77 -5.62 10.94
CA TYR A 66 18.90 -4.50 10.55
C TYR A 66 18.86 -4.30 9.03
N PHE A 67 20.02 -4.34 8.35
CA PHE A 67 20.07 -4.25 6.88
C PHE A 67 19.44 -5.46 6.19
N SER A 68 19.56 -6.66 6.76
CA SER A 68 18.87 -7.86 6.26
C SER A 68 17.35 -7.73 6.37
N TRP A 69 16.86 -7.21 7.49
CA TRP A 69 15.44 -6.91 7.68
C TRP A 69 14.96 -5.83 6.69
N LEU A 70 15.74 -4.76 6.51
CA LEU A 70 15.42 -3.68 5.55
C LEU A 70 15.39 -4.18 4.10
N GLY A 71 16.34 -5.03 3.71
CA GLY A 71 16.35 -5.67 2.40
C GLY A 71 15.12 -6.56 2.18
N SER A 72 14.70 -7.28 3.22
CA SER A 72 13.47 -8.07 3.19
C SER A 72 12.24 -7.17 3.01
N LEU A 73 12.17 -6.04 3.72
CA LEU A 73 11.09 -5.06 3.57
C LEU A 73 11.00 -4.54 2.13
N LEU A 74 12.12 -4.17 1.51
CA LEU A 74 12.15 -3.72 0.12
C LEU A 74 11.69 -4.81 -0.87
N SER A 75 12.11 -6.06 -0.66
CA SER A 75 11.69 -7.20 -1.47
C SER A 75 10.17 -7.40 -1.40
N ASN A 76 9.59 -7.35 -0.19
CA ASN A 76 8.15 -7.47 0.02
C ASN A 76 7.39 -6.30 -0.62
N THR A 77 7.85 -5.07 -0.43
CA THR A 77 7.24 -3.88 -1.04
C THR A 77 7.26 -3.99 -2.57
N LYS A 78 8.40 -4.42 -3.16
CA LYS A 78 8.48 -4.67 -4.61
C LYS A 78 7.48 -5.73 -5.05
N ALA A 79 7.35 -6.82 -4.30
CA ALA A 79 6.42 -7.91 -4.63
C ALA A 79 4.97 -7.40 -4.65
N VAL A 80 4.54 -6.67 -3.62
CA VAL A 80 3.20 -6.07 -3.53
C VAL A 80 2.96 -5.06 -4.65
N THR A 81 3.91 -4.15 -4.90
CA THR A 81 3.78 -3.16 -5.97
C THR A 81 3.72 -3.83 -7.35
N THR A 82 4.56 -4.85 -7.59
CA THR A 82 4.55 -5.61 -8.85
C THR A 82 3.23 -6.35 -9.04
N TYR A 83 2.70 -6.94 -7.97
CA TYR A 83 1.40 -7.59 -7.99
C TYR A 83 0.29 -6.61 -8.37
N ALA A 84 0.25 -5.43 -7.73
CA ALA A 84 -0.75 -4.40 -8.02
C ALA A 84 -0.66 -3.86 -9.46
N ILE A 85 0.55 -3.74 -10.03
CA ILE A 85 0.73 -3.31 -11.43
C ILE A 85 0.27 -4.39 -12.41
N LYS A 86 0.52 -5.67 -12.10
CA LYS A 86 0.11 -6.79 -12.95
C LYS A 86 -1.38 -7.10 -12.85
N GLN A 87 -2.06 -6.55 -11.86
CA GLN A 87 -3.49 -6.72 -11.71
C GLN A 87 -4.21 -6.07 -12.89
N ASP A 88 -5.06 -6.83 -13.58
CA ASP A 88 -5.97 -6.26 -14.56
C ASP A 88 -7.08 -5.50 -13.81
N TRP A 89 -7.00 -4.17 -13.87
CA TRP A 89 -7.97 -3.27 -13.26
C TRP A 89 -9.21 -3.05 -14.15
N ASN A 90 -9.33 -3.79 -15.26
CA ASN A 90 -10.49 -3.71 -16.12
C ASN A 90 -11.74 -4.15 -15.36
N VAL A 91 -12.62 -3.18 -15.11
CA VAL A 91 -13.97 -3.45 -14.65
C VAL A 91 -14.71 -4.01 -15.86
N ASN A 92 -14.87 -5.34 -15.91
CA ASN A 92 -15.74 -6.00 -16.87
C ASN A 92 -17.14 -5.38 -16.78
N THR A 93 -17.42 -4.39 -17.62
CA THR A 93 -18.76 -3.94 -17.92
C THR A 93 -19.37 -5.02 -18.82
N ASN A 94 -19.67 -6.18 -18.24
CA ASN A 94 -20.70 -7.06 -18.77
C ASN A 94 -22.05 -6.37 -18.54
N ILE A 95 -22.24 -5.21 -19.17
CA ILE A 95 -23.57 -4.79 -19.55
C ILE A 95 -23.91 -5.79 -20.63
N SER A 96 -24.63 -6.83 -20.25
CA SER A 96 -25.31 -7.72 -21.18
C SER A 96 -26.10 -6.81 -22.12
N ALA A 97 -25.52 -6.51 -23.28
CA ALA A 97 -26.25 -5.89 -24.37
C ALA A 97 -27.26 -6.95 -24.78
N THR A 98 -28.43 -6.94 -24.13
CA THR A 98 -29.62 -7.57 -24.68
C THR A 98 -29.77 -6.95 -26.06
N PRO A 99 -29.60 -7.71 -27.15
CA PRO A 99 -29.81 -7.16 -28.48
C PRO A 99 -31.24 -6.64 -28.52
N ILE A 100 -31.40 -5.34 -28.77
CA ILE A 100 -32.71 -4.77 -29.04
C ILE A 100 -33.16 -5.40 -30.36
N ASN A 101 -34.04 -6.40 -30.28
CA ASN A 101 -34.81 -6.86 -31.42
C ASN A 101 -35.78 -5.74 -31.78
N THR A 102 -35.36 -4.84 -32.66
CA THR A 102 -36.25 -3.95 -33.38
C THR A 102 -37.06 -4.79 -34.37
N ALA A 103 -38.15 -5.38 -33.89
CA ALA A 103 -39.21 -5.87 -34.75
C ALA A 103 -39.82 -4.66 -35.49
N ASN A 104 -39.48 -4.52 -36.78
CA ASN A 104 -40.12 -3.57 -37.68
C ASN A 104 -41.55 -4.04 -37.98
N PRO A 105 -42.62 -3.32 -37.58
CA PRO A 105 -44.00 -3.74 -37.80
C PRO A 105 -44.49 -3.37 -39.21
N GLY A 106 -43.70 -3.68 -40.23
CA GLY A 106 -43.85 -3.10 -41.55
C GLY A 106 -43.60 -4.06 -42.72
N ASN A 107 -43.98 -5.34 -42.61
CA ASN A 107 -44.25 -6.15 -43.81
C ASN A 107 -45.05 -7.43 -43.49
N ALA A 108 -46.34 -7.30 -43.20
CA ALA A 108 -47.28 -8.40 -43.36
C ALA A 108 -47.98 -8.22 -44.71
N THR A 109 -47.24 -8.45 -45.80
CA THR A 109 -47.83 -8.58 -47.13
C THR A 109 -48.62 -9.89 -47.18
N THR A 110 -49.93 -9.70 -47.28
CA THR A 110 -50.96 -10.66 -47.64
C THR A 110 -50.50 -11.61 -48.73
N ASN A 111 -50.53 -12.92 -48.46
CA ASN A 111 -50.65 -13.94 -49.49
C ASN A 111 -51.99 -14.65 -49.31
N VAL A 112 -52.99 -14.13 -50.03
CA VAL A 112 -54.23 -14.84 -50.34
C VAL A 112 -53.98 -15.65 -51.60
N SER A 113 -54.11 -16.97 -51.50
CA SER A 113 -54.31 -17.91 -52.62
C SER A 113 -54.91 -19.16 -51.95
N ALA A 114 -56.23 -19.41 -51.98
CA ALA A 114 -57.09 -19.62 -53.14
C ALA A 114 -56.40 -20.49 -54.19
N LYS A 115 -56.38 -21.81 -53.99
CA LYS A 115 -57.29 -22.76 -54.66
C LYS A 115 -57.12 -24.16 -54.10
#